data_AF-A0A1I1ZNU7-F1
#
_entry.id   AF-A0A1I1ZNU7-F1
#
_cell.length_a   1.000
_cell.length_b   1.000
_cell.length_c   1.000
_cell.angle_alpha   90.00
_cell.angle_beta   90.00
_cell.angle_gamma   90.00
#
_symmetry.space_group_name_H-M   'P 1'
#
loop_
_entity.id
_entity.type
_entity.pdbx_description
1 polymer ?
#
loop_
_entity_poly.entity_id
_entity_poly.type
_entity_poly.pdbx_seq_one_letter_code
_entity_poly.pdbx_strand_id
1 'polypeptide(L)'
;MLNPLLFFLLLGIQAMLGPYEPKNWDTLAAEGCCNIRSVGYYTQQQPLHIPSVFTPNGDGFNDRFIPRSDDKTLLIRDFMIASAQGDTLLFYRERIDYADPRSLRTGAWNGLRPDGSLYQGRFTYRMTIGDQSAANPQLTGEACALRCRSGGRVVQSKTGCFYAD
;
A
#
# COMPACT_ATOMS: atom_id res chain seq x y z
N MET A 1 1.17 59.89 -41.15
CA MET A 1 2.51 59.36 -40.82
C MET A 1 2.33 58.33 -39.71
N LEU A 2 2.29 57.04 -40.04
CA LEU A 2 2.15 55.95 -39.08
C LEU A 2 3.54 55.39 -38.75
N ASN A 3 3.81 55.21 -37.46
CA ASN A 3 5.08 54.79 -36.89
C ASN A 3 5.36 53.31 -37.19
N PRO A 4 6.43 52.95 -37.92
CA PRO A 4 6.72 51.57 -38.33
C PRO A 4 7.31 50.69 -37.20
N LEU A 5 7.55 51.23 -36.01
CA LEU A 5 8.20 50.50 -34.91
C LEU A 5 7.25 49.66 -34.04
N LEU A 6 5.94 49.68 -34.27
CA LEU A 6 4.95 49.02 -33.41
C LEU A 6 4.44 47.66 -33.92
N PHE A 7 5.08 47.07 -34.94
CA PHE A 7 4.60 45.81 -35.54
C PHE A 7 5.46 44.57 -35.23
N PHE A 8 6.63 44.72 -34.61
CA PHE A 8 7.57 43.61 -34.37
C PHE A 8 7.60 43.09 -32.92
N LEU A 9 6.60 43.40 -32.10
CA LEU A 9 6.56 43.04 -30.67
C LEU A 9 5.50 41.97 -30.33
N LEU A 10 5.06 41.18 -31.31
CA LEU A 10 4.02 40.14 -31.13
C LEU A 10 4.40 38.74 -31.63
N LEU A 11 5.67 38.48 -31.96
CA LEU A 11 6.11 37.22 -32.58
C LEU A 11 7.19 36.50 -31.77
N GLY A 12 7.04 36.44 -30.44
CA GLY A 12 8.13 35.97 -29.58
C GLY A 12 7.74 35.22 -28.32
N ILE A 13 6.58 34.55 -28.21
CA ILE A 13 6.34 33.58 -27.13
C ILE A 13 5.44 32.44 -27.63
N GLN A 14 6.00 31.50 -28.37
CA GLN A 14 5.46 30.13 -28.47
C GLN A 14 6.53 29.16 -27.97
N ALA A 15 6.88 29.30 -26.68
CA ALA A 15 7.64 28.28 -25.99
C ALA A 15 6.66 27.22 -25.44
N MET A 16 6.70 26.04 -26.05
CA MET A 16 6.51 24.74 -25.39
C MET A 16 5.26 24.56 -24.51
N LEU A 17 4.06 24.62 -25.09
CA LEU A 17 2.92 23.89 -24.53
C LEU A 17 2.85 22.53 -25.21
N GLY A 18 3.73 21.62 -24.80
CA GLY A 18 3.44 20.19 -25.00
C GLY A 18 2.12 19.84 -24.31
N PRO A 19 1.37 18.83 -24.78
CA PRO A 19 0.13 18.43 -24.12
C PRO A 19 0.43 18.09 -22.65
N TYR A 20 -0.15 18.87 -21.73
CA TYR A 20 -0.14 18.53 -20.31
C TYR A 20 -1.03 17.29 -20.14
N GLU A 21 -0.40 16.12 -20.14
CA GLU A 21 -1.06 14.88 -19.76
C GLU A 21 -1.16 14.87 -18.23
N PRO A 22 -2.37 14.94 -17.65
CA PRO A 22 -2.50 14.95 -16.20
C PRO A 22 -1.90 13.64 -15.66
N LYS A 23 -0.90 13.78 -14.79
CA LYS A 23 -0.21 12.66 -14.15
C LYS A 23 -1.24 11.76 -13.46
N ASN A 24 -1.51 10.59 -14.06
CA ASN A 24 -2.44 9.63 -13.50
C ASN A 24 -1.76 8.91 -12.33
N TRP A 25 -2.02 9.39 -11.12
CA TRP A 25 -1.48 8.84 -9.87
C TRP A 25 -1.84 7.37 -9.67
N ASP A 26 -2.94 6.88 -10.25
CA ASP A 26 -3.34 5.48 -10.18
C ASP A 26 -2.39 4.59 -10.99
N THR A 27 -1.98 5.03 -12.18
CA THR A 27 -1.04 4.31 -13.04
C THR A 27 0.35 4.24 -12.41
N LEU A 28 0.82 5.35 -11.84
CA LEU A 28 2.14 5.42 -11.20
C LEU A 28 2.21 4.65 -9.88
N ALA A 29 1.13 4.68 -9.10
CA ALA A 29 1.03 3.86 -7.90
C ALA A 29 1.03 2.37 -8.27
N ALA A 30 0.29 1.96 -9.30
CA ALA A 30 0.27 0.58 -9.77
C ALA A 30 1.63 0.12 -10.32
N GLU A 31 2.35 0.96 -11.06
CA GLU A 31 3.70 0.65 -11.56
C GLU A 31 4.72 0.46 -10.44
N GLY A 32 4.66 1.30 -9.39
CA GLY A 32 5.50 1.15 -8.20
C GLY A 32 5.19 -0.08 -7.34
N CYS A 33 4.11 -0.79 -7.64
CA CYS A 33 3.66 -2.00 -6.94
C CYS A 33 3.97 -3.29 -7.71
N CYS A 34 4.44 -3.19 -8.95
CA CYS A 34 4.90 -4.36 -9.70
C CYS A 34 6.14 -4.96 -9.03
N ASN A 35 6.18 -6.28 -8.90
CA ASN A 35 7.27 -7.08 -8.31
C ASN A 35 7.36 -7.15 -6.78
N ILE A 36 6.37 -6.63 -6.04
CA ILE A 36 6.32 -6.88 -4.60
C ILE A 36 5.86 -8.33 -4.36
N ARG A 37 6.70 -9.10 -3.66
CA ARG A 37 6.42 -10.50 -3.32
C ARG A 37 5.70 -10.59 -1.98
N SER A 38 4.74 -11.49 -1.88
CA SER A 38 4.21 -11.88 -0.57
C SER A 38 5.31 -12.53 0.25
N VAL A 39 5.24 -12.35 1.56
CA VAL A 39 6.14 -13.02 2.50
C VAL A 39 5.37 -14.19 3.10
N GLY A 40 5.88 -15.39 2.87
CA GLY A 40 5.45 -16.60 3.57
C GLY A 40 6.37 -16.87 4.74
N TYR A 41 5.81 -17.13 5.91
CA TYR A 41 6.54 -17.55 7.09
C TYR A 41 5.87 -18.79 7.68
N TYR A 42 6.65 -19.78 8.11
CA TYR A 42 6.09 -20.96 8.77
C TYR A 42 6.25 -20.79 10.28
N THR A 43 5.12 -20.66 10.97
CA THR A 43 5.11 -20.90 12.42
C THR A 43 5.22 -22.40 12.68
N GLN A 44 5.43 -22.81 13.93
CA GLN A 44 5.42 -24.23 14.28
C GLN A 44 4.07 -24.90 14.02
N GLN A 45 2.98 -24.13 13.95
CA GLN A 45 1.61 -24.65 13.87
C GLN A 45 1.03 -24.54 12.45
N GLN A 46 1.11 -23.37 11.82
CA GLN A 46 0.51 -23.08 10.52
C GLN A 46 1.31 -22.04 9.71
N PRO A 47 1.14 -22.00 8.38
CA PRO A 47 1.69 -20.92 7.58
C PRO A 47 1.08 -19.57 7.99
N LEU A 48 1.93 -18.55 7.98
CA LEU A 48 1.61 -17.14 8.07
C LEU A 48 1.87 -16.51 6.70
N HIS A 49 0.82 -15.99 6.09
CA HIS A 49 0.88 -15.33 4.81
C HIS A 49 0.70 -13.82 4.97
N ILE A 50 1.68 -13.04 4.54
CA ILE A 50 1.58 -11.57 4.51
C ILE A 50 1.25 -11.13 3.08
N PRO A 51 0.09 -10.49 2.84
CA PRO A 51 -0.27 -10.00 1.52
C PRO A 51 0.77 -9.03 0.97
N SER A 52 0.99 -9.03 -0.35
CA SER A 52 1.78 -7.99 -1.04
C SER A 52 0.93 -6.82 -1.53
N VAL A 53 -0.40 -6.99 -1.60
CA VAL A 53 -1.35 -6.00 -2.10
C VAL A 53 -2.65 -6.07 -1.30
N PHE A 54 -3.27 -4.91 -1.04
CA PHE A 54 -4.63 -4.80 -0.54
C PHE A 54 -5.35 -3.58 -1.16
N THR A 55 -6.68 -3.57 -1.12
CA THR A 55 -7.55 -2.62 -1.81
C THR A 55 -8.54 -1.99 -0.85
N PRO A 56 -8.18 -0.91 -0.12
CA PRO A 56 -9.06 -0.26 0.85
C PRO A 56 -10.13 0.61 0.15
N ASN A 57 -11.11 -0.03 -0.49
CA ASN A 57 -12.16 0.62 -1.28
C ASN A 57 -13.58 0.42 -0.70
N GLY A 58 -13.73 -0.41 0.33
CA GLY A 58 -14.97 -0.69 1.04
C GLY A 58 -15.87 -1.73 0.36
N ASP A 59 -15.37 -2.51 -0.60
CA ASP A 59 -16.15 -3.56 -1.28
C ASP A 59 -16.22 -4.88 -0.51
N GLY A 60 -15.52 -4.98 0.63
CA GLY A 60 -15.44 -6.16 1.48
C GLY A 60 -14.29 -7.11 1.12
N PHE A 61 -13.60 -6.90 0.00
CA PHE A 61 -12.53 -7.77 -0.50
C PHE A 61 -11.17 -7.09 -0.33
N ASN A 62 -10.31 -7.70 0.49
CA ASN A 62 -8.94 -7.20 0.74
C ASN A 62 -8.89 -5.73 1.20
N ASP A 63 -9.93 -5.25 1.89
CA ASP A 63 -10.02 -3.87 2.37
C ASP A 63 -9.04 -3.52 3.50
N ARG A 64 -8.46 -4.54 4.12
CA ARG A 64 -7.59 -4.38 5.28
C ARG A 64 -6.32 -5.17 5.12
N PHE A 65 -5.22 -4.54 5.54
CA PHE A 65 -3.92 -5.14 5.58
C PHE A 65 -3.65 -5.73 6.97
N ILE A 66 -3.47 -7.05 7.01
CA ILE A 66 -3.07 -7.82 8.18
C ILE A 66 -2.48 -9.15 7.68
N PRO A 67 -1.48 -9.72 8.39
CA PRO A 67 -1.07 -11.10 8.13
C PRO A 67 -2.24 -12.08 8.25
N ARG A 68 -2.20 -13.18 7.49
CA ARG A 68 -3.25 -14.21 7.50
C ARG A 68 -2.66 -15.52 7.99
N SER A 69 -3.35 -16.15 8.94
CA SER A 69 -3.03 -17.49 9.41
C SER A 69 -4.29 -18.13 9.98
N ASP A 70 -4.36 -19.45 9.85
CA ASP A 70 -5.38 -20.26 10.51
C ASP A 70 -5.02 -20.59 11.96
N ASP A 71 -3.78 -20.32 12.37
CA ASP A 71 -3.36 -20.46 13.77
C ASP A 71 -4.03 -19.40 14.65
N LYS A 72 -4.94 -19.85 15.51
CA LYS A 72 -5.65 -19.00 16.49
C LYS A 72 -4.82 -18.67 17.71
N THR A 73 -3.65 -19.28 17.88
CA THR A 73 -2.73 -18.99 18.98
C THR A 73 -1.65 -17.98 18.58
N LEU A 74 -1.61 -17.58 17.31
CA LEU A 74 -0.68 -16.60 16.80
C LEU A 74 -0.81 -15.27 17.53
N LEU A 75 0.34 -14.76 17.99
CA LEU A 75 0.47 -13.44 18.55
C LEU A 75 1.41 -12.61 17.69
N ILE A 76 0.95 -11.45 17.24
CA ILE A 76 1.81 -10.47 16.57
C ILE A 76 2.05 -9.31 17.52
N ARG A 77 3.31 -8.90 17.64
CA ARG A 77 3.75 -7.75 18.43
C ARG A 77 4.38 -6.70 17.54
N ASP A 78 4.30 -5.45 17.97
CA ASP A 78 4.95 -4.31 17.31
C ASP A 78 4.69 -4.24 15.80
N PHE A 79 3.45 -4.50 15.41
CA PHE A 79 3.05 -4.43 14.01
C PHE A 79 3.01 -2.98 13.57
N MET A 80 3.96 -2.62 12.71
CA MET A 80 4.17 -1.26 12.25
C MET A 80 4.11 -1.22 10.74
N ILE A 81 3.44 -0.20 10.21
CA ILE A 81 3.38 0.10 8.79
C ILE A 81 3.85 1.54 8.60
N ALA A 82 4.79 1.74 7.68
CA ALA A 82 5.33 3.05 7.36
C ALA A 82 5.28 3.30 5.85
N SER A 83 5.46 4.57 5.45
CA SER A 83 5.62 4.95 4.04
C SER A 83 6.71 4.10 3.35
N ALA A 84 6.73 4.12 2.01
CA ALA A 84 7.77 3.42 1.25
C ALA A 84 9.19 3.84 1.65
N GLN A 85 9.38 5.11 2.01
CA GLN A 85 10.66 5.67 2.47
C GLN A 85 10.95 5.37 3.95
N GLY A 86 9.95 4.90 4.72
CA GLY A 86 10.06 4.67 6.16
C GLY A 86 10.04 5.95 7.01
N ASP A 87 9.78 7.11 6.40
CA ASP A 87 9.81 8.43 7.06
C ASP A 87 8.50 8.78 7.80
N THR A 88 7.41 8.08 7.48
CA THR A 88 6.07 8.38 8.00
C THR A 88 5.44 7.12 8.57
N LEU A 89 5.07 7.14 9.85
CA LEU A 89 4.29 6.07 10.47
C LEU A 89 2.83 6.15 10.00
N LEU A 90 2.34 5.09 9.37
CA LEU A 90 0.97 4.99 8.85
C LEU A 90 0.05 4.25 9.80
N PHE A 91 0.58 3.22 10.47
CA PHE A 91 -0.18 2.38 11.39
C PHE A 91 0.73 1.71 12.40
N TYR A 92 0.27 1.58 13.64
CA TYR A 92 0.96 0.84 14.68
C TYR A 92 -0.02 0.10 15.59
N ARG A 93 0.34 -1.14 15.93
CA ARG A 93 -0.31 -1.95 16.95
C ARG A 93 0.75 -2.68 17.77
N GLU A 94 0.72 -2.45 19.07
CA GLU A 94 1.58 -3.14 20.02
C GLU A 94 1.31 -4.65 20.04
N ARG A 95 0.03 -5.04 19.92
CA ARG A 95 -0.41 -6.43 20.06
C ARG A 95 -1.60 -6.75 19.14
N ILE A 96 -1.52 -7.87 18.44
CA ILE A 96 -2.63 -8.50 17.71
C ILE A 96 -2.71 -9.96 18.12
N ASP A 97 -3.82 -10.34 18.74
CA ASP A 97 -4.09 -11.66 19.27
C ASP A 97 -5.09 -12.39 18.37
N TYR A 98 -4.66 -13.48 17.72
CA TYR A 98 -5.51 -14.21 16.78
C TYR A 98 -6.61 -15.01 17.48
N ALA A 99 -6.57 -15.12 18.81
CA ALA A 99 -7.64 -15.71 19.60
C ALA A 99 -8.79 -14.72 19.88
N ASP A 100 -8.56 -13.40 19.77
CA ASP A 100 -9.58 -12.37 20.01
C ASP A 100 -10.07 -11.74 18.69
N PRO A 101 -11.33 -12.01 18.26
CA PRO A 101 -11.91 -11.39 17.07
C PRO A 101 -11.93 -9.86 17.09
N ARG A 102 -11.96 -9.23 18.27
CA ARG A 102 -11.86 -7.77 18.38
C ARG A 102 -10.46 -7.28 18.05
N SER A 103 -9.45 -7.99 18.50
CA SER A 103 -8.05 -7.70 18.20
C SER A 103 -7.77 -7.80 16.70
N LEU A 104 -8.31 -8.81 16.01
CA LEU A 104 -8.20 -8.89 14.55
C LEU A 104 -8.87 -7.71 13.82
N ARG A 105 -10.03 -7.26 14.31
CA ARG A 105 -10.73 -6.10 13.71
C ARG A 105 -9.99 -4.79 13.91
N THR A 106 -9.43 -4.54 15.09
CA THR A 106 -8.72 -3.28 15.36
C THR A 106 -7.26 -3.34 14.94
N GLY A 107 -6.69 -4.54 14.82
CA GLY A 107 -5.31 -4.84 14.47
C GLY A 107 -4.99 -4.75 12.99
N ALA A 108 -6.01 -4.79 12.13
CA ALA A 108 -5.84 -4.65 10.68
C ALA A 108 -5.88 -3.19 10.24
N TRP A 109 -4.98 -2.79 9.35
CA TRP A 109 -4.93 -1.43 8.81
C TRP A 109 -5.91 -1.28 7.64
N ASN A 110 -6.74 -0.25 7.66
CA ASN A 110 -7.74 0.05 6.63
C ASN A 110 -7.25 1.01 5.55
N GLY A 111 -5.93 1.25 5.47
CA GLY A 111 -5.34 2.15 4.48
C GLY A 111 -5.45 3.64 4.82
N LEU A 112 -6.04 4.04 5.95
CA LEU A 112 -6.09 5.45 6.33
C LEU A 112 -4.76 5.92 6.92
N ARG A 113 -4.34 7.13 6.53
CA ARG A 113 -3.30 7.91 7.21
C ARG A 113 -3.82 8.49 8.53
N PRO A 114 -2.93 8.98 9.41
CA PRO A 114 -3.34 9.66 10.64
C PRO A 114 -4.26 10.87 10.42
N ASP A 115 -4.16 11.54 9.28
CA ASP A 115 -5.03 12.67 8.90
C ASP A 115 -6.40 12.24 8.33
N GLY A 116 -6.67 10.93 8.24
CA GLY A 116 -7.91 10.38 7.68
C GLY A 116 -7.93 10.25 6.16
N SER A 117 -6.88 10.64 5.44
CA SER A 117 -6.78 10.44 4.00
C SER A 117 -6.40 8.98 3.66
N LEU A 118 -6.85 8.46 2.50
CA LEU A 118 -6.47 7.12 2.05
C LEU A 118 -5.04 7.09 1.50
N TYR A 119 -4.23 6.17 2.02
CA TYR A 119 -2.89 5.87 1.52
C TYR A 119 -2.97 5.12 0.19
N GLN A 120 -2.03 5.43 -0.71
CA GLN A 120 -1.94 4.80 -2.03
C GLN A 120 -0.47 4.63 -2.41
N GLY A 121 -0.15 3.44 -2.93
CA GLY A 121 1.21 3.06 -3.33
C GLY A 121 1.88 2.11 -2.34
N ARG A 122 3.20 1.97 -2.51
CA ARG A 122 4.06 1.07 -1.72
C ARG A 122 4.20 1.55 -0.28
N PHE A 123 4.32 0.61 0.64
CA PHE A 123 4.59 0.83 2.05
C PHE A 123 5.49 -0.29 2.58
N THR A 124 6.14 -0.02 3.71
CA THR A 124 6.94 -1.02 4.42
C THR A 124 6.19 -1.49 5.66
N TYR A 125 6.39 -2.74 6.06
CA TYR A 125 5.90 -3.25 7.33
C TYR A 125 7.00 -3.97 8.10
N ARG A 126 6.85 -3.96 9.42
CA ARG A 126 7.61 -4.82 10.33
C ARG A 126 6.71 -5.33 11.45
N MET A 127 7.03 -6.50 11.97
CA MET A 127 6.34 -7.08 13.11
C MET A 127 7.22 -8.11 13.79
N THR A 128 6.89 -8.45 15.02
CA THR A 128 7.50 -9.55 15.76
C THR A 128 6.46 -10.65 15.95
N ILE A 129 6.80 -11.88 15.59
CA ILE A 129 5.93 -13.03 15.83
C ILE A 129 6.19 -13.51 17.25
N GLY A 130 5.21 -13.32 18.13
CA GLY A 130 5.19 -13.92 19.45
C GLY A 130 4.79 -15.37 19.32
N ASP A 131 5.77 -16.26 19.20
CA ASP A 131 5.53 -17.69 19.48
C ASP A 131 5.87 -17.99 20.95
N GLN A 132 5.62 -19.24 21.38
CA GLN A 132 6.01 -19.68 22.73
C GLN A 132 7.53 -19.96 22.84
N SER A 133 8.29 -19.83 21.75
CA SER A 133 9.74 -19.95 21.75
C SER A 133 10.39 -18.60 22.09
N ALA A 134 11.59 -18.64 22.66
CA ALA A 134 12.31 -17.42 23.03
C ALA A 134 12.78 -16.58 21.83
N ALA A 135 12.68 -17.11 20.59
CA ALA A 135 13.33 -16.51 19.43
C ALA A 135 12.64 -15.25 18.90
N ASN A 136 11.32 -15.08 19.14
CA ASN A 136 10.51 -13.91 18.75
C ASN A 136 10.95 -13.27 17.40
N PRO A 137 10.84 -14.00 16.28
CA PRO A 137 11.43 -13.57 15.02
C PRO A 137 10.75 -12.29 14.51
N GLN A 138 11.57 -11.36 14.04
CA GLN A 138 11.11 -10.15 13.37
C GLN A 138 10.91 -10.43 11.88
N LEU A 139 9.72 -10.12 11.37
CA LEU A 139 9.39 -10.14 9.96
C LEU A 139 9.30 -8.71 9.43
N THR A 140 9.93 -8.49 8.29
CA THR A 140 9.92 -7.22 7.56
C THR A 140 9.55 -7.49 6.11
N GLY A 141 8.87 -6.55 5.49
CA GLY A 141 8.59 -6.63 4.06
C GLY A 141 7.90 -5.38 3.56
N GLU A 142 7.35 -5.51 2.36
CA GLU A 142 6.70 -4.43 1.64
C GLU A 142 5.39 -4.91 1.06
N ALA A 143 4.47 -3.97 0.89
CA ALA A 143 3.18 -4.22 0.27
C ALA A 143 2.63 -2.93 -0.35
N CYS A 144 1.49 -3.04 -1.00
CA CYS A 144 0.85 -1.93 -1.70
C CYS A 144 -0.61 -1.74 -1.33
N ALA A 145 -0.99 -0.48 -1.13
CA ALA A 145 -2.37 -0.04 -1.07
C ALA A 145 -2.79 0.46 -2.46
N LEU A 146 -3.69 -0.26 -3.12
CA LEU A 146 -4.19 0.11 -4.44
C LEU A 146 -5.63 0.59 -4.37
N ARG A 147 -5.95 1.62 -5.15
CA ARG A 147 -7.32 2.09 -5.35
C ARG A 147 -7.79 1.69 -6.74
N CYS A 148 -8.72 0.76 -6.82
CA CYS A 148 -9.45 0.50 -8.06
C CYS A 148 -10.54 1.58 -8.19
N ARG A 149 -10.42 2.53 -9.11
CA ARG A 149 -11.55 3.40 -9.48
C ARG A 149 -12.69 2.56 -10.08
N SER A 150 -13.92 3.04 -9.95
CA SER A 150 -15.09 2.47 -10.65
C SER A 150 -14.81 2.45 -12.16
N GLY A 151 -14.62 1.24 -12.72
CA GLY A 151 -14.19 1.01 -14.11
C GLY A 151 -12.77 0.44 -14.26
N GLY A 152 -12.02 0.31 -13.17
CA GLY A 152 -10.64 -0.18 -13.16
C GLY A 152 -10.52 -1.69 -13.39
N ARG A 153 -10.58 -2.12 -14.65
CA ARG A 153 -10.11 -3.45 -15.13
C ARG A 153 -8.59 -3.63 -15.04
N VAL A 154 -7.86 -2.71 -14.41
CA VAL A 154 -6.42 -2.50 -14.64
C VAL A 154 -5.51 -3.45 -13.85
N VAL A 155 -6.02 -4.20 -12.87
CA VAL A 155 -5.18 -5.09 -12.06
C VAL A 155 -5.39 -6.58 -12.36
N GLN A 156 -6.41 -6.93 -13.15
CA GLN A 156 -6.67 -8.34 -13.52
C GLN A 156 -5.75 -8.89 -14.61
N SER A 157 -5.05 -8.03 -15.36
CA SER A 157 -4.29 -8.44 -16.56
C SER A 157 -2.78 -8.24 -16.51
N LYS A 158 -2.22 -7.66 -15.43
CA LYS A 158 -0.76 -7.52 -15.30
C LYS A 158 -0.17 -8.67 -14.50
N THR A 159 0.50 -9.57 -15.22
CA THR A 159 1.35 -10.64 -14.68
C THR A 159 2.24 -10.07 -13.57
N GLY A 160 1.98 -10.43 -12.31
CA GLY A 160 2.73 -9.95 -11.14
C GLY A 160 1.92 -9.24 -10.05
N CYS A 161 0.63 -8.95 -10.27
CA CYS A 161 -0.28 -8.55 -9.18
C CYS A 161 -0.88 -9.82 -8.55
N PHE A 162 -0.17 -10.42 -7.59
CA PHE A 162 -0.64 -11.60 -6.90
C PHE A 162 -1.75 -11.22 -5.90
N TYR A 163 -2.97 -11.63 -6.20
CA TYR A 163 -4.01 -11.77 -5.18
C TYR A 163 -3.77 -13.12 -4.50
N ALA A 164 -3.73 -13.13 -3.16
CA ALA A 164 -3.82 -14.39 -2.44
C ALA A 164 -5.29 -14.79 -2.46
N ASP A 165 -5.57 -15.87 -3.19
CA ASP A 165 -6.88 -16.53 -3.24
C ASP A 165 -7.35 -16.96 -1.84
#